data_AF-A0A7W2ATP9-F1
#
_entry.id   AF-A0A7W2ATP9-F1
#
_cell.length_a   1.000
_cell.length_b   1.000
_cell.length_c   1.000
_cell.angle_alpha   90.00
_cell.angle_beta   90.00
_cell.angle_gamma   90.00
#
_symmetry.space_group_name_H-M   'P 1'
#
loop_
_entity.id
_entity.type
_entity.pdbx_description
1 polymer ?
#
loop_
_entity_poly.entity_id
_entity_poly.type
_entity_poly.pdbx_seq_one_letter_code
_entity_poly.pdbx_strand_id
1 'polypeptide(L)' 'MDAFTRFVRENVDRPQSVKAERVLVLPKELEKEFEYYCRKRNLSFNEAVVMLLEKAVQDGRKNTSHRE' A
#
# COMPACT_ATOMS: atom_id res chain seq x y z
N MET A 1 18.57 27.29 -3.94
CA MET A 1 18.93 26.09 -4.71
C MET A 1 18.10 26.11 -5.97
N ASP A 2 18.70 25.99 -7.14
CA ASP A 2 17.98 25.96 -8.41
C ASP A 2 17.01 24.77 -8.49
N ALA A 3 15.86 24.94 -9.13
CA ALA A 3 14.81 23.93 -9.22
C ALA A 3 15.34 22.63 -9.84
N PHE A 4 16.28 22.76 -10.78
CA PHE A 4 16.97 21.63 -11.39
C PHE A 4 17.81 20.85 -10.37
N THR A 5 18.57 21.54 -9.51
CA THR A 5 19.41 20.89 -8.49
C THR A 5 18.57 20.12 -7.47
N ARG A 6 17.41 20.67 -7.11
CA ARG A 6 16.45 19.98 -6.23
C ARG A 6 15.88 18.73 -6.89
N PHE A 7 15.48 18.83 -8.17
CA PHE A 7 14.94 17.71 -8.92
C PHE A 7 15.93 16.55 -9.05
N VAL A 8 17.19 16.83 -9.44
CA VAL A 8 18.25 15.81 -9.57
C VAL A 8 18.49 15.12 -8.22
N ARG A 9 18.59 15.87 -7.13
CA ARG A 9 18.83 15.30 -5.81
C ARG A 9 17.68 14.44 -5.29
N GLU A 10 16.44 14.82 -5.60
CA GLU A 10 15.24 14.12 -5.13
C GLU A 10 14.91 12.87 -5.99
N ASN A 11 15.29 12.86 -7.28
CA ASN A 11 14.81 11.85 -8.23
C ASN A 11 15.93 11.04 -8.94
N VAL A 12 17.15 11.57 -9.03
CA VAL A 12 18.28 10.93 -9.75
C VAL A 12 19.31 10.37 -8.77
N ASP A 13 19.69 11.15 -7.76
CA ASP A 13 20.73 10.74 -6.79
C ASP A 13 20.20 9.92 -5.62
N ARG A 14 18.87 9.85 -5.43
CA ARG A 14 18.33 8.88 -4.47
C ARG A 14 18.51 7.48 -5.06
N PRO A 15 19.09 6.52 -4.31
CA PRO A 15 18.94 5.13 -4.68
C PRO A 15 17.44 4.89 -4.75
N GLN A 16 16.91 4.65 -5.95
CA GLN A 16 15.51 4.30 -6.12
C GLN A 16 15.28 3.17 -5.13
N SER A 17 14.49 3.41 -4.07
CA SER A 17 13.92 2.31 -3.31
C SER A 17 13.06 1.61 -4.34
N VAL A 18 13.62 0.56 -4.96
CA VAL A 18 13.00 -0.16 -6.06
C VAL A 18 11.57 -0.40 -5.62
N LYS A 19 10.62 0.23 -6.32
CA LYS A 19 9.20 0.03 -6.06
C LYS A 19 8.99 -1.46 -6.25
N ALA A 20 8.96 -2.20 -5.15
CA ALA A 20 8.87 -3.64 -5.19
C ALA A 20 7.47 -3.95 -5.70
N GLU A 21 7.36 -4.24 -6.99
CA GLU A 21 6.12 -4.73 -7.56
C GLU A 21 5.84 -6.10 -6.93
N ARG A 22 4.68 -6.22 -6.30
CA ARG A 22 4.20 -7.47 -5.73
C ARG A 22 2.93 -7.85 -6.45
N VAL A 23 2.91 -9.06 -6.98
CA VAL A 23 1.72 -9.65 -7.58
C VAL A 23 0.92 -10.32 -6.47
N LEU A 24 -0.36 -9.96 -6.38
CA LEU A 24 -1.32 -10.60 -5.49
C LEU A 24 -2.32 -11.37 -6.33
N VAL A 25 -2.53 -12.64 -5.97
CA VAL A 25 -3.56 -13.47 -6.57
C VAL A 25 -4.79 -13.39 -5.68
N LEU A 26 -5.85 -12.75 -6.17
CA LEU A 26 -7.14 -12.73 -5.49
C LEU A 26 -7.89 -14.02 -5.84
N PRO A 27 -8.31 -14.82 -4.84
CA PRO A 27 -9.20 -15.94 -5.08
C PRO A 27 -10.49 -15.48 -5.75
N LYS A 28 -10.98 -16.25 -6.73
CA LYS A 28 -12.19 -15.90 -7.50
C LYS A 28 -13.42 -15.72 -6.61
N GLU A 29 -13.48 -16.48 -5.53
CA GLU A 29 -14.56 -16.46 -4.55
C GLU A 29 -14.63 -15.13 -3.81
N LEU A 30 -13.56 -14.33 -3.80
CA LEU A 30 -13.48 -13.04 -3.11
C LEU A 30 -13.57 -11.84 -4.06
N GLU A 31 -13.58 -12.05 -5.38
CA GLU A 31 -13.60 -10.96 -6.37
C GLU A 31 -14.82 -10.05 -6.17
N LYS A 32 -16.01 -10.62 -5.99
CA LYS A 32 -17.25 -9.86 -5.86
C LYS A 32 -17.29 -9.02 -4.59
N GLU A 33 -16.92 -9.61 -3.45
CA GLU A 33 -16.84 -8.91 -2.17
C GLU A 33 -15.80 -7.81 -2.21
N PHE A 34 -14.66 -8.06 -2.84
CA PHE A 34 -13.58 -7.08 -2.96
C PHE A 34 -13.97 -5.92 -3.88
N GLU A 35 -14.60 -6.19 -5.02
CA GLU A 35 -15.13 -5.14 -5.90
C GLU A 35 -16.19 -4.30 -5.20
N TYR A 36 -17.12 -4.93 -4.48
CA TYR A 36 -18.11 -4.22 -3.68
C TYR A 36 -17.45 -3.34 -2.62
N TYR A 37 -16.42 -3.85 -1.94
CA TYR A 37 -15.63 -3.10 -0.97
C TYR A 37 -14.99 -1.84 -1.58
N CYS A 38 -14.39 -1.97 -2.76
CA CYS A 38 -13.78 -0.88 -3.51
C CYS A 38 -14.81 0.18 -3.89
N ARG A 39 -15.93 -0.24 -4.50
CA ARG A 39 -17.01 0.67 -4.93
C ARG A 39 -17.62 1.44 -3.76
N LYS A 40 -17.91 0.75 -2.66
CA LYS A 40 -18.53 1.36 -1.46
C LYS A 40 -17.66 2.48 -0.86
N ARG A 41 -16.34 2.41 -1.02
CA ARG A 41 -15.38 3.38 -0.45
C ARG A 41 -14.78 4.31 -1.49
N ASN A 42 -15.19 4.19 -2.75
CA ASN A 42 -14.63 4.93 -3.88
C ASN A 42 -13.09 4.79 -3.96
N LEU A 43 -12.60 3.55 -3.83
CA LEU A 43 -11.18 3.22 -3.88
C LEU A 43 -10.85 2.45 -5.16
N SER A 44 -9.66 2.69 -5.71
CA SER A 44 -9.05 1.78 -6.67
C SER A 44 -8.66 0.45 -6.01
N PHE A 45 -8.46 -0.58 -6.82
CA PHE A 45 -8.03 -1.91 -6.34
C PHE A 45 -6.77 -1.81 -5.47
N ASN A 46 -5.75 -1.07 -5.95
CA ASN A 46 -4.48 -0.92 -5.25
C ASN A 46 -4.63 -0.18 -3.92
N GLU A 47 -5.42 0.90 -3.88
CA GLU A 47 -5.67 1.64 -2.64
C GLU A 47 -6.39 0.77 -1.61
N ALA A 48 -7.39 -0.01 -2.04
CA ALA A 48 -8.10 -0.93 -1.16
C ALA A 48 -7.17 -2.02 -0.59
N VAL A 49 -6.29 -2.60 -1.42
CA VAL A 49 -5.28 -3.57 -0.97
C VAL A 49 -4.35 -2.95 0.08
N VAL A 50 -3.77 -1.78 -0.23
CA VAL A 50 -2.83 -1.10 0.68
C VAL A 50 -3.51 -0.81 2.02
N MET A 51 -4.74 -0.28 1.99
CA MET A 51 -5.48 0.05 3.20
C MET A 51 -5.77 -1.19 4.06
N LEU A 52 -6.11 -2.33 3.44
CA LEU A 52 -6.32 -3.59 4.17
C LEU A 52 -5.02 -4.12 4.79
N LEU A 53 -3.89 -4.02 4.07
CA LEU A 53 -2.58 -4.42 4.59
C LEU A 53 -2.17 -3.55 5.77
N GLU A 54 -2.33 -2.23 5.66
CA GLU A 54 -2.05 -1.29 6.76
C GLU A 54 -2.88 -1.61 7.99
N LYS A 55 -4.18 -1.87 7.81
CA LYS A 55 -5.07 -2.27 8.88
C LYS A 55 -4.63 -3.58 9.55
N ALA A 56 -4.30 -4.59 8.76
CA ALA A 56 -3.83 -5.87 9.29
C ALA A 56 -2.52 -5.74 10.08
N VAL A 57 -1.59 -4.90 9.61
CA VAL A 57 -0.34 -4.60 10.34
C VAL A 57 -0.64 -3.87 11.65
N GLN A 58 -1.54 -2.89 11.65
CA GLN A 58 -1.93 -2.17 12.86
C GLN A 58 -2.60 -3.08 13.89
N ASP A 59 -3.50 -3.95 13.44
CA ASP A 59 -4.19 -4.90 14.31
C ASP A 59 -3.21 -5.95 14.87
N GLY A 60 -2.24 -6.40 14.06
CA GLY A 60 -1.16 -7.28 14.51
C GLY A 60 -0.28 -6.64 15.60
N ARG A 61 0.09 -5.36 15.44
CA ARG A 61 0.86 -4.61 16.44
C ARG A 61 0.10 -4.39 17.75
N LYS A 62 -1.21 -4.13 17.67
CA LYS A 62 -2.07 -4.00 18.87
C LYS A 62 -2.14 -5.30 19.67
N ASN A 63 -2.21 -6.44 19.00
CA ASN A 63 -2.25 -7.74 19.67
C ASN A 63 -0.92 -8.17 20.30
N THR A 64 0.22 -7.70 19.80
CA THR A 64 1.52 -7.92 20.45
C THR A 64 1.71 -7.07 21.70
N SER A 65 1.15 -5.86 21.75
CA SER A 65 1.33 -4.94 22.89
C SER A 65 0.51 -5.30 24.14
N HIS A 66 -0.45 -6.23 24.04
CA HIS A 66 -1.24 -6.73 25.18
C HIS A 66 -0.72 -8.07 25.75
N ARG A 67 0.38 -8.61 25.21
CA ARG A 67 1.01 -9.85 25.66
C ARG A 67 2.33 -9.66 26.42
N GLU A 68 2.74 -8.42 26.65
CA GLU A 68 3.85 -8.03 27.52
C GLU A 68 3.29 -7.37 28.79
#